data_AF-A0AAV8EPW9-F1
#
_entry.id   AF-A0AAV8EPW9-F1
#
_cell.length_a   1.000
_cell.length_b   1.000
_cell.length_c   1.000
_cell.angle_alpha   90.00
_cell.angle_beta   90.00
_cell.angle_gamma   90.00
#
_symmetry.space_group_name_H-M   'P 1'
#
loop_
_entity.id
_entity.type
_entity.pdbx_description
1 polymer ?
#
loop_
_entity_poly.entity_id
_entity_poly.type
_entity_poly.pdbx_seq_one_letter_code
_entity_poly.pdbx_strand_id
1 'polypeptide(L)'
;MRKPKSPQMRNISVLLSLLFLLLNLSLLSASSCKDKSPLRMVSGSGCFKIALFADLHYGENAWTDWGPAQDVNSDVVMSTVLDSEKPDFVVYLGDVITANNIAIQNATLYWDKAISPTRKRRIPWASVFGNHDDMYFEWPSEWFSATGIPQVNCPLSSISYSGSEPCTFRGTTRVELMKTEIANNNLAYSLNGPRELWPGVSNYVLQLLSSDGTKPALLMYFLDSGGGTYPEIISYAQAQWFENQSQLINPNSKIPEVIFWHIPSTAYSQVAPKPNSVIAKPCVGSINKESVASQEAEWGIMDILTARPSVKAVFVGHNHGLDWCCPYRSLWLCFARHTGYGGYGSWPRGARIIEVTENPFTLKSWIRMENGSTHSDVTLSS
;
A
#
# COMPACT_ATOMS: atom_id res chain seq x y z
N MET A 1 9.51 -90.28 -0.05
CA MET A 1 8.95 -88.99 0.40
C MET A 1 10.04 -87.93 0.46
N ARG A 2 10.20 -87.14 -0.61
CA ARG A 2 10.88 -85.83 -0.64
C ARG A 2 10.20 -85.03 -1.76
N LYS A 3 9.63 -83.87 -1.41
CA LYS A 3 8.75 -83.03 -2.25
C LYS A 3 9.48 -82.49 -3.50
N PRO A 4 8.81 -82.34 -4.65
CA PRO A 4 9.34 -81.57 -5.78
C PRO A 4 9.20 -80.06 -5.54
N LYS A 5 10.19 -79.30 -6.00
CA LYS A 5 10.25 -77.82 -6.00
C LYS A 5 9.33 -77.25 -7.09
N SER A 6 8.65 -76.15 -6.79
CA SER A 6 7.84 -75.36 -7.73
C SER A 6 8.70 -74.66 -8.79
N PRO A 7 8.17 -74.37 -9.99
CA PRO A 7 8.86 -73.60 -11.02
C PRO A 7 8.73 -72.08 -10.77
N GLN A 8 9.82 -71.36 -11.05
CA GLN A 8 9.88 -69.90 -11.13
C GLN A 8 9.00 -69.37 -12.28
N MET A 9 8.04 -68.49 -11.98
CA MET A 9 7.48 -67.58 -12.97
C MET A 9 8.31 -66.30 -13.01
N ARG A 10 8.85 -65.99 -14.20
CA ARG A 10 9.58 -64.76 -14.55
C ARG A 10 8.60 -63.65 -14.96
N ASN A 11 8.90 -62.44 -14.47
CA ASN A 11 8.82 -61.14 -15.15
C ASN A 11 7.58 -60.77 -15.98
N ILE A 12 6.50 -60.28 -15.36
CA ILE A 12 5.55 -59.33 -16.00
C ILE A 12 4.97 -58.35 -14.94
N SER A 13 5.79 -57.59 -14.22
CA SER A 13 5.25 -56.53 -13.34
C SER A 13 6.10 -55.27 -13.22
N VAL A 14 7.20 -55.14 -13.96
CA VAL A 14 8.09 -53.97 -13.85
C VAL A 14 7.96 -53.00 -15.04
N LEU A 15 7.36 -53.40 -16.17
CA LEU A 15 7.23 -52.50 -17.33
C LEU A 15 5.96 -51.63 -17.37
N LEU A 16 4.94 -51.90 -16.56
CA LEU A 16 3.70 -51.10 -16.55
C LEU A 16 3.73 -49.93 -15.55
N SER A 17 4.63 -49.95 -14.57
CA SER A 17 4.77 -48.87 -13.58
C SER A 17 5.67 -47.72 -14.07
N LEU A 18 6.48 -47.95 -15.11
CA LEU A 18 7.39 -46.95 -15.67
C LEU A 18 6.76 -46.12 -16.80
N LEU A 19 5.66 -46.58 -17.40
CA LEU A 19 4.95 -45.82 -18.44
C LEU A 19 3.94 -44.80 -17.89
N PHE A 20 3.49 -44.96 -16.64
CA PHE A 20 2.64 -43.97 -15.95
C PHE A 20 3.43 -42.85 -15.26
N LEU A 21 4.75 -43.01 -15.12
CA LEU A 21 5.62 -41.99 -14.53
C LEU A 21 6.22 -41.02 -15.57
N LEU A 22 6.07 -41.30 -16.87
CA LEU A 22 6.64 -40.50 -17.97
C LEU A 22 5.62 -39.68 -18.76
N LEU A 23 4.33 -39.75 -18.45
CA LEU A 23 3.30 -38.92 -19.10
C LEU A 23 2.74 -37.77 -18.26
N ASN A 24 3.26 -37.54 -17.04
CA ASN A 24 2.84 -36.43 -16.16
C ASN A 24 3.93 -35.38 -15.90
N LEU A 25 4.96 -35.30 -16.76
CA LEU A 25 6.06 -34.33 -16.61
C LEU A 25 6.03 -33.16 -17.60
N SER A 26 4.91 -32.92 -18.28
CA SER A 26 4.79 -31.75 -19.15
C SER A 26 3.40 -31.13 -19.05
N LEU A 27 3.11 -30.51 -17.90
CA LEU A 27 2.16 -29.41 -17.71
C LEU A 27 2.23 -28.87 -16.27
N LEU A 28 3.44 -28.74 -15.72
CA LEU A 28 3.67 -27.64 -14.79
C LEU A 28 3.86 -26.40 -15.68
N SER A 29 2.75 -25.73 -16.00
CA SER A 29 2.83 -24.32 -16.33
C SER A 29 3.45 -23.65 -15.11
N ALA A 30 4.78 -23.51 -15.11
CA ALA A 30 5.42 -22.52 -14.29
C ALA A 30 4.72 -21.22 -14.66
N SER A 31 3.86 -20.74 -13.76
CA SER A 31 3.35 -19.39 -13.80
C SER A 31 4.59 -18.52 -13.95
N SER A 32 4.82 -17.98 -15.15
CA SER A 32 5.88 -17.02 -15.36
C SER A 32 5.61 -15.89 -14.37
N CYS A 33 6.35 -15.86 -13.26
CA CYS A 33 6.55 -14.63 -12.52
C CYS A 33 7.10 -13.68 -13.58
N LYS A 34 6.24 -12.77 -14.07
CA LYS A 34 6.64 -11.71 -14.99
C LYS A 34 7.81 -11.00 -14.31
N ASP A 35 9.01 -11.17 -14.83
CA ASP A 35 10.22 -10.62 -14.24
C ASP A 35 10.14 -9.10 -14.41
N LYS A 36 9.72 -8.40 -13.36
CA LYS A 36 9.53 -6.95 -13.39
C LYS A 36 10.91 -6.31 -13.49
N SER A 37 11.06 -5.34 -14.39
CA SER A 37 12.30 -4.58 -14.47
C SER A 37 12.61 -3.95 -13.10
N PRO A 38 13.84 -3.99 -12.60
CA PRO A 38 14.15 -3.33 -11.33
C PRO A 38 13.84 -1.83 -11.36
N LEU A 39 13.38 -1.27 -10.24
CA LEU A 39 13.29 0.19 -10.10
C LEU A 39 14.71 0.75 -10.15
N ARG A 40 14.92 1.81 -10.95
CA ARG A 40 16.24 2.37 -11.20
C ARG A 40 16.18 3.89 -11.26
N MET A 41 17.18 4.56 -10.70
CA MET A 41 17.39 5.99 -10.89
C MET A 41 17.41 6.32 -12.39
N VAL A 42 16.71 7.39 -12.78
CA VAL A 42 16.66 7.80 -14.18
C VAL A 42 18.04 8.28 -14.63
N SER A 43 18.52 7.72 -15.74
CA SER A 43 19.82 8.07 -16.29
C SER A 43 19.80 9.52 -16.80
N GLY A 44 20.78 10.33 -16.38
CA GLY A 44 20.96 11.70 -16.85
C GLY A 44 20.13 12.78 -16.13
N SER A 45 19.05 12.45 -15.43
CA SER A 45 18.32 13.42 -14.58
C SER A 45 18.99 13.62 -13.22
N GLY A 46 19.67 12.58 -12.71
CA GLY A 46 20.26 12.56 -11.38
C GLY A 46 19.25 12.42 -10.23
N CYS A 47 17.93 12.51 -10.52
CA CYS A 47 16.87 12.41 -9.53
C CYS A 47 15.80 11.34 -9.87
N PHE A 48 15.14 10.82 -8.84
CA PHE A 48 14.00 9.91 -8.89
C PHE A 48 12.88 10.45 -8.03
N LYS A 49 11.69 10.64 -8.62
CA LYS A 49 10.53 11.23 -7.95
C LYS A 49 9.47 10.20 -7.59
N ILE A 50 8.95 10.32 -6.37
CA ILE A 50 7.86 9.49 -5.86
C ILE A 50 6.70 10.40 -5.47
N ALA A 51 5.50 10.14 -5.99
CA ALA A 51 4.27 10.77 -5.49
C ALA A 51 3.58 9.85 -4.47
N LEU A 52 3.18 10.41 -3.34
CA LEU A 52 2.40 9.72 -2.31
C LEU A 52 0.94 10.12 -2.44
N PHE A 53 0.08 9.14 -2.75
CA PHE A 53 -1.37 9.31 -2.70
C PHE A 53 -1.90 8.58 -1.47
N ALA A 54 -2.46 9.34 -0.54
CA ALA A 54 -3.03 8.82 0.71
C ALA A 54 -4.50 9.20 0.79
N ASP A 55 -5.29 8.35 1.45
CA ASP A 55 -6.66 8.68 1.84
C ASP A 55 -7.51 9.05 0.61
N LEU A 56 -7.53 8.19 -0.41
CA LEU A 56 -8.31 8.42 -1.63
C LEU A 56 -9.80 8.15 -1.41
N HIS A 57 -10.13 7.17 -0.57
CA HIS A 57 -11.49 6.83 -0.15
C HIS A 57 -12.47 6.53 -1.31
N TYR A 58 -11.98 5.86 -2.36
CA TYR A 58 -12.83 5.54 -3.52
C TYR A 58 -14.03 4.68 -3.13
N GLY A 59 -15.15 4.93 -3.80
CA GLY A 59 -16.38 4.14 -3.67
C GLY A 59 -17.25 4.48 -2.47
N GLU A 60 -16.90 5.51 -1.70
CA GLU A 60 -17.75 6.03 -0.64
C GLU A 60 -19.12 6.48 -1.20
N ASN A 61 -20.20 6.10 -0.52
CA ASN A 61 -21.59 6.42 -0.85
C ASN A 61 -21.92 6.17 -2.34
N ALA A 62 -21.37 5.09 -2.89
CA ALA A 62 -21.48 4.72 -4.30
C ALA A 62 -22.92 4.50 -4.83
N TRP A 63 -23.92 4.41 -3.93
CA TRP A 63 -25.34 4.35 -4.27
C TRP A 63 -26.01 5.73 -4.46
N THR A 64 -25.26 6.82 -4.32
CA THR A 64 -25.72 8.19 -4.59
C THR A 64 -24.92 8.81 -5.74
N ASP A 65 -25.38 9.93 -6.28
CA ASP A 65 -24.60 10.68 -7.28
C ASP A 65 -23.35 11.38 -6.68
N TRP A 66 -23.34 11.59 -5.36
CA TRP A 66 -22.25 12.30 -4.67
C TRP A 66 -20.94 11.50 -4.68
N GLY A 67 -21.01 10.20 -4.39
CA GLY A 67 -19.85 9.30 -4.29
C GLY A 67 -19.04 9.21 -5.59
N PRO A 68 -19.66 8.78 -6.70
CA PRO A 68 -19.01 8.77 -8.01
C PRO A 68 -18.48 10.14 -8.45
N ALA A 69 -19.12 11.24 -8.06
CA ALA A 69 -18.60 12.58 -8.32
C ALA A 69 -17.31 12.87 -7.52
N GLN A 70 -17.19 12.37 -6.28
CA GLN A 70 -15.95 12.48 -5.51
C GLN A 70 -14.82 11.61 -6.08
N ASP A 71 -15.12 10.41 -6.56
CA ASP A 71 -14.14 9.58 -7.28
C ASP A 71 -13.57 10.36 -8.49
N VAL A 72 -14.44 11.01 -9.28
CA VAL A 72 -14.02 11.85 -10.43
C VAL A 72 -13.19 13.06 -9.98
N ASN A 73 -13.55 13.73 -8.89
CA ASN A 73 -12.74 14.84 -8.37
C ASN A 73 -11.36 14.34 -7.92
N SER A 74 -11.29 13.16 -7.31
CA SER A 74 -10.02 12.51 -6.93
C SER A 74 -9.15 12.17 -8.15
N ASP A 75 -9.76 11.71 -9.24
CA ASP A 75 -9.10 11.51 -10.55
C ASP A 75 -8.47 12.82 -11.07
N VAL A 76 -9.15 13.96 -10.89
CA VAL A 76 -8.66 15.29 -11.29
C VAL A 76 -7.44 15.69 -10.45
N VAL A 77 -7.49 15.52 -9.12
CA VAL A 77 -6.36 15.82 -8.23
C VAL A 77 -5.14 14.98 -8.59
N MET A 78 -5.31 13.66 -8.68
CA MET A 78 -4.21 12.76 -9.06
C MET A 78 -3.66 13.11 -10.43
N SER A 79 -4.52 13.40 -11.41
CA SER A 79 -4.06 13.80 -12.75
C SER A 79 -3.23 15.09 -12.72
N THR A 80 -3.68 16.11 -11.99
CA THR A 80 -2.93 17.37 -11.83
C THR A 80 -1.55 17.12 -11.22
N VAL A 81 -1.46 16.31 -10.16
CA VAL A 81 -0.19 15.96 -9.52
C VAL A 81 0.71 15.20 -10.50
N LEU A 82 0.20 14.14 -11.12
CA LEU A 82 0.97 13.28 -12.03
C LEU A 82 1.50 14.06 -13.25
N ASP A 83 0.68 14.95 -13.82
CA ASP A 83 1.06 15.72 -15.01
C ASP A 83 2.05 16.86 -14.69
N SER A 84 1.93 17.45 -13.49
CA SER A 84 2.81 18.53 -13.04
C SER A 84 4.17 18.01 -12.57
N GLU A 85 4.18 16.92 -11.81
CA GLU A 85 5.38 16.40 -11.16
C GLU A 85 6.13 15.37 -11.99
N LYS A 86 5.40 14.64 -12.84
CA LYS A 86 5.90 13.53 -13.67
C LYS A 86 6.72 12.55 -12.83
N PRO A 87 6.13 11.96 -11.76
CA PRO A 87 6.88 11.09 -10.88
C PRO A 87 7.28 9.79 -11.60
N ASP A 88 8.40 9.23 -11.19
CA ASP A 88 8.93 7.96 -11.68
C ASP A 88 8.23 6.77 -10.99
N PHE A 89 7.66 7.01 -9.81
CA PHE A 89 6.98 6.01 -9.00
C PHE A 89 5.83 6.62 -8.20
N VAL A 90 4.83 5.81 -7.87
CA VAL A 90 3.72 6.19 -6.99
C VAL A 90 3.67 5.24 -5.80
N VAL A 91 3.37 5.78 -4.61
CA VAL A 91 2.99 4.99 -3.45
C VAL A 91 1.54 5.32 -3.09
N TYR A 92 0.68 4.32 -3.07
CA TYR A 92 -0.64 4.41 -2.45
C TYR A 92 -0.50 4.09 -0.96
N LEU A 93 -0.67 5.10 -0.13
CA LEU A 93 -0.30 5.09 1.28
C LEU A 93 -1.53 4.83 2.16
N GLY A 94 -2.30 3.79 1.84
CA GLY A 94 -3.49 3.36 2.57
C GLY A 94 -4.74 4.22 2.34
N ASP A 95 -5.87 3.65 2.74
CA ASP A 95 -7.22 4.18 2.54
C ASP A 95 -7.48 4.55 1.07
N VAL A 96 -7.12 3.61 0.20
CA VAL A 96 -7.36 3.71 -1.24
C VAL A 96 -8.86 3.62 -1.53
N ILE A 97 -9.56 2.74 -0.80
CA ILE A 97 -11.01 2.55 -0.90
C ILE A 97 -11.70 2.68 0.47
N THR A 98 -12.99 3.02 0.46
CA THR A 98 -13.82 3.11 1.67
C THR A 98 -14.64 1.83 1.84
N ALA A 99 -14.00 0.69 2.12
CA ALA A 99 -14.66 -0.63 2.05
C ALA A 99 -15.94 -0.73 2.90
N ASN A 100 -15.94 -0.13 4.10
CA ASN A 100 -17.12 -0.08 4.96
C ASN A 100 -18.32 0.68 4.38
N ASN A 101 -18.11 1.49 3.35
CA ASN A 101 -19.15 2.28 2.70
C ASN A 101 -19.31 1.92 1.23
N ILE A 102 -18.95 0.68 0.86
CA ILE A 102 -19.09 0.12 -0.48
C ILE A 102 -20.11 -1.02 -0.45
N ALA A 103 -21.34 -0.75 -0.91
CA ALA A 103 -22.42 -1.72 -0.96
C ALA A 103 -22.30 -2.68 -2.17
N ILE A 104 -21.14 -3.32 -2.37
CA ILE A 104 -20.96 -4.38 -3.37
C ILE A 104 -20.15 -5.55 -2.79
N GLN A 105 -20.31 -6.75 -3.37
CA GLN A 105 -19.61 -7.95 -2.92
C GLN A 105 -18.10 -7.89 -3.14
N ASN A 106 -17.64 -7.19 -4.19
CA ASN A 106 -16.25 -7.17 -4.60
C ASN A 106 -15.79 -5.73 -4.88
N ALA A 107 -15.07 -5.15 -3.93
CA ALA A 107 -14.57 -3.78 -3.99
C ALA A 107 -13.32 -3.60 -4.86
N THR A 108 -12.77 -4.66 -5.46
CA THR A 108 -11.59 -4.58 -6.34
C THR A 108 -11.80 -3.64 -7.53
N LEU A 109 -13.04 -3.42 -7.98
CA LEU A 109 -13.36 -2.44 -9.02
C LEU A 109 -12.97 -1.01 -8.58
N TYR A 110 -13.23 -0.64 -7.33
CA TYR A 110 -12.87 0.68 -6.81
C TYR A 110 -11.37 0.82 -6.64
N TRP A 111 -10.70 -0.25 -6.20
CA TRP A 111 -9.24 -0.29 -6.19
C TRP A 111 -8.67 -0.06 -7.60
N ASP A 112 -9.21 -0.77 -8.61
CA ASP A 112 -8.80 -0.64 -10.01
C ASP A 112 -9.04 0.77 -10.59
N LYS A 113 -10.16 1.40 -10.22
CA LYS A 113 -10.47 2.79 -10.57
C LYS A 113 -9.47 3.76 -9.94
N ALA A 114 -9.23 3.64 -8.63
CA ALA A 114 -8.33 4.49 -7.87
C ALA A 114 -6.90 4.47 -8.44
N ILE A 115 -6.41 3.31 -8.85
CA ILE A 115 -5.07 3.20 -9.45
C ILE A 115 -5.01 3.65 -10.93
N SER A 116 -6.16 3.90 -11.56
CA SER A 116 -6.25 4.08 -13.01
C SER A 116 -5.52 5.32 -13.54
N PRO A 117 -5.47 6.48 -12.86
CA PRO A 117 -4.73 7.65 -13.34
C PRO A 117 -3.23 7.39 -13.48
N THR A 118 -2.66 6.66 -12.52
CA THR A 118 -1.25 6.24 -12.51
C THR A 118 -0.99 5.20 -13.59
N ARG A 119 -1.86 4.18 -13.69
CA ARG A 119 -1.76 3.13 -14.70
C ARG A 119 -1.83 3.67 -16.13
N LYS A 120 -2.76 4.60 -16.41
CA LYS A 120 -2.92 5.24 -17.73
C LYS A 120 -1.64 5.96 -18.18
N ARG A 121 -0.88 6.51 -17.23
CA ARG A 121 0.41 7.18 -17.47
C ARG A 121 1.60 6.22 -17.49
N ARG A 122 1.36 4.92 -17.32
CA ARG A 122 2.37 3.86 -17.29
C ARG A 122 3.41 4.05 -16.18
N ILE A 123 3.06 4.76 -15.12
CA ILE A 123 3.93 4.97 -13.97
C ILE A 123 3.82 3.73 -13.07
N PRO A 124 4.94 3.11 -12.66
CA PRO A 124 4.91 2.01 -11.70
C PRO A 124 4.51 2.48 -10.30
N TRP A 125 3.91 1.60 -9.51
CA TRP A 125 3.46 1.95 -8.15
C TRP A 125 3.61 0.81 -7.15
N ALA A 126 3.52 1.12 -5.86
CA ALA A 126 3.33 0.16 -4.79
C ALA A 126 2.27 0.67 -3.79
N SER A 127 1.72 -0.24 -2.99
CA SER A 127 0.57 0.04 -2.12
C SER A 127 0.76 -0.55 -0.72
N VAL A 128 0.40 0.22 0.31
CA VAL A 128 0.14 -0.27 1.68
C VAL A 128 -1.33 -0.10 2.02
N PHE A 129 -1.81 -0.89 2.98
CA PHE A 129 -3.20 -0.81 3.43
C PHE A 129 -3.39 0.20 4.55
N GLY A 130 -4.53 0.87 4.53
CA GLY A 130 -5.08 1.65 5.62
C GLY A 130 -6.26 0.97 6.29
N ASN A 131 -6.80 1.59 7.33
CA ASN A 131 -7.86 1.01 8.17
C ASN A 131 -9.19 0.86 7.42
N HIS A 132 -9.46 1.62 6.36
CA HIS A 132 -10.70 1.48 5.59
C HIS A 132 -10.66 0.40 4.52
N ASP A 133 -9.47 -0.01 4.05
CA ASP A 133 -9.35 -0.77 2.80
C ASP A 133 -10.02 -2.15 2.83
N ASP A 134 -10.17 -2.78 3.99
CA ASP A 134 -10.85 -4.07 4.14
C ASP A 134 -11.94 -4.09 5.22
N MET A 135 -12.35 -2.92 5.72
CA MET A 135 -13.36 -2.85 6.76
C MET A 135 -14.70 -3.43 6.28
N TYR A 136 -15.42 -4.08 7.20
CA TYR A 136 -16.73 -4.64 6.91
C TYR A 136 -17.73 -3.56 6.53
N PHE A 137 -18.66 -3.86 5.61
CA PHE A 137 -19.72 -2.94 5.26
C PHE A 137 -20.53 -2.53 6.48
N GLU A 138 -20.64 -1.23 6.70
CA GLU A 138 -21.43 -0.61 7.74
C GLU A 138 -22.76 -0.15 7.15
N TRP A 139 -23.85 -0.68 7.70
CA TRP A 139 -25.19 -0.33 7.25
C TRP A 139 -25.52 1.13 7.64
N PRO A 140 -25.79 2.01 6.67
CA PRO A 140 -26.18 3.39 6.99
C PRO A 140 -27.50 3.40 7.76
N SER A 141 -27.55 4.11 8.88
CA SER A 141 -28.74 4.14 9.75
C SER A 141 -29.96 4.74 9.03
N GLU A 142 -29.71 5.64 8.09
CA GLU A 142 -30.70 6.34 7.27
C GLU A 142 -31.47 5.38 6.35
N TRP A 143 -30.87 4.25 5.98
CA TRP A 143 -31.53 3.23 5.15
C TRP A 143 -32.69 2.55 5.87
N PHE A 144 -32.74 2.63 7.20
CA PHE A 144 -33.84 2.13 8.02
C PHE A 144 -34.86 3.22 8.38
N SER A 145 -34.75 4.40 7.74
CA SER A 145 -35.73 5.48 7.83
C SER A 145 -36.81 5.35 6.75
N ALA A 146 -37.70 6.34 6.64
CA ALA A 146 -38.77 6.36 5.65
C ALA A 146 -38.28 6.38 4.18
N THR A 147 -37.03 6.75 3.93
CA THR A 147 -36.42 6.67 2.59
C THR A 147 -36.15 5.25 2.12
N GLY A 148 -35.98 4.31 3.07
CA GLY A 148 -35.62 2.92 2.80
C GLY A 148 -34.20 2.74 2.27
N ILE A 149 -33.87 1.48 1.98
CA ILE A 149 -32.61 1.07 1.36
C ILE A 149 -32.62 1.53 -0.11
N PRO A 150 -31.62 2.29 -0.59
CA PRO A 150 -31.51 2.69 -1.99
C PRO A 150 -31.35 1.47 -2.89
N GLN A 151 -31.63 1.62 -4.18
CA GLN A 151 -31.42 0.53 -5.13
C GLN A 151 -29.93 0.19 -5.22
N VAL A 152 -29.57 -1.02 -4.79
CA VAL A 152 -28.21 -1.53 -4.87
C VAL A 152 -28.06 -2.43 -6.10
N ASN A 153 -27.09 -2.13 -6.95
CA ASN A 153 -26.75 -2.97 -8.10
C ASN A 153 -25.82 -4.10 -7.66
N CYS A 154 -26.39 -5.28 -7.43
CA CYS A 154 -25.64 -6.47 -7.07
C CYS A 154 -25.30 -7.27 -8.33
N PRO A 155 -24.01 -7.50 -8.66
CA PRO A 155 -23.66 -8.35 -9.78
C PRO A 155 -24.25 -9.74 -9.55
N LEU A 156 -25.02 -10.26 -10.51
CA LEU A 156 -25.61 -11.59 -10.43
C LEU A 156 -24.51 -12.65 -10.29
N SER A 157 -24.59 -13.48 -9.25
CA SER A 157 -23.85 -14.74 -9.21
C SER A 157 -24.34 -15.60 -10.38
N SER A 158 -23.42 -16.19 -11.15
CA SER A 158 -23.75 -16.97 -12.35
C SER A 158 -24.36 -18.35 -12.05
N ILE A 159 -25.11 -18.49 -10.96
CA ILE A 159 -25.73 -19.75 -10.53
C ILE A 159 -27.23 -19.50 -10.35
N SER A 160 -27.98 -19.90 -11.37
CA SER A 160 -29.43 -19.91 -11.38
C SER A 160 -29.96 -21.09 -10.55
N TYR A 161 -30.53 -20.84 -9.38
CA TYR A 161 -31.58 -21.67 -8.80
C TYR A 161 -32.54 -20.80 -7.98
N SER A 162 -33.80 -20.75 -8.41
CA SER A 162 -35.00 -20.25 -7.70
C SER A 162 -34.80 -19.33 -6.48
N GLY A 163 -35.01 -18.03 -6.70
CA GLY A 163 -34.98 -16.99 -5.67
C GLY A 163 -33.77 -16.08 -5.86
N SER A 164 -33.97 -14.77 -5.94
CA SER A 164 -32.87 -13.80 -5.99
C SER A 164 -32.03 -13.95 -4.73
N GLU A 165 -30.82 -14.50 -4.83
CA GLU A 165 -29.89 -14.50 -3.70
C GLU A 165 -29.73 -13.06 -3.19
N PRO A 166 -29.89 -12.82 -1.89
CA PRO A 166 -29.73 -11.49 -1.33
C PRO A 166 -28.29 -11.02 -1.55
N CYS A 167 -28.12 -9.72 -1.81
CA CYS A 167 -26.82 -9.11 -1.96
C CYS A 167 -25.92 -9.40 -0.73
N THR A 168 -24.69 -9.86 -0.98
CA THR A 168 -23.71 -10.10 0.10
C THR A 168 -22.73 -8.93 0.17
N PHE A 169 -22.73 -8.17 1.27
CA PHE A 169 -21.80 -7.05 1.50
C PHE A 169 -20.68 -7.44 2.47
N ARG A 170 -20.04 -8.59 2.23
CA ARG A 170 -19.00 -9.12 3.13
C ARG A 170 -17.69 -8.32 3.12
N GLY A 171 -17.56 -7.34 2.24
CA GLY A 171 -16.30 -6.65 1.97
C GLY A 171 -15.33 -7.46 1.11
N THR A 172 -14.18 -6.88 0.81
CA THR A 172 -13.06 -7.54 0.13
C THR A 172 -11.86 -7.49 1.04
N THR A 173 -11.22 -8.64 1.27
CA THR A 173 -10.10 -8.73 2.21
C THR A 173 -8.83 -8.09 1.63
N ARG A 174 -7.91 -7.61 2.49
CA ARG A 174 -6.56 -7.16 2.08
C ARG A 174 -5.84 -8.17 1.19
N VAL A 175 -5.97 -9.46 1.50
CA VAL A 175 -5.37 -10.55 0.72
C VAL A 175 -5.97 -10.62 -0.69
N GLU A 176 -7.28 -10.47 -0.84
CA GLU A 176 -7.95 -10.45 -2.15
C GLU A 176 -7.58 -9.19 -2.95
N LEU A 177 -7.53 -8.02 -2.30
CA LEU A 177 -7.10 -6.76 -2.92
C LEU A 177 -5.64 -6.85 -3.42
N MET A 178 -4.71 -7.28 -2.56
CA MET A 178 -3.28 -7.41 -2.91
C MET A 178 -3.08 -8.43 -4.03
N LYS A 179 -3.74 -9.60 -3.96
CA LYS A 179 -3.67 -10.60 -5.03
C LYS A 179 -4.18 -10.05 -6.36
N THR A 180 -5.27 -9.29 -6.34
CA THR A 180 -5.87 -8.69 -7.53
C THR A 180 -4.93 -7.64 -8.13
N GLU A 181 -4.37 -6.76 -7.30
CA GLU A 181 -3.40 -5.76 -7.75
C GLU A 181 -2.20 -6.41 -8.44
N ILE A 182 -1.57 -7.39 -7.77
CA ILE A 182 -0.38 -8.10 -8.28
C ILE A 182 -0.69 -8.87 -9.57
N ALA A 183 -1.82 -9.56 -9.65
CA ALA A 183 -2.17 -10.41 -10.78
C ALA A 183 -2.57 -9.59 -12.02
N ASN A 184 -3.32 -8.51 -11.82
CA ASN A 184 -3.94 -7.77 -12.92
C ASN A 184 -3.10 -6.59 -13.41
N ASN A 185 -2.08 -6.16 -12.67
CA ASN A 185 -1.30 -4.98 -13.01
C ASN A 185 0.20 -5.27 -13.11
N ASN A 186 0.71 -5.34 -14.35
CA ASN A 186 2.13 -5.55 -14.62
C ASN A 186 3.05 -4.41 -14.12
N LEU A 187 2.47 -3.24 -13.83
CA LEU A 187 3.17 -2.05 -13.34
C LEU A 187 3.17 -1.93 -11.81
N ALA A 188 2.36 -2.73 -11.10
CA ALA A 188 2.40 -2.76 -9.65
C ALA A 188 3.72 -3.41 -9.19
N TYR A 189 4.37 -2.88 -8.18
CA TYR A 189 5.55 -3.43 -7.49
C TYR A 189 5.20 -3.91 -6.09
N SER A 190 3.94 -3.77 -5.66
CA SER A 190 3.45 -4.33 -4.40
C SER A 190 3.71 -5.83 -4.31
N LEU A 191 3.98 -6.29 -3.10
CA LEU A 191 4.27 -7.68 -2.79
C LEU A 191 3.42 -8.12 -1.59
N ASN A 192 3.10 -9.42 -1.56
CA ASN A 192 2.62 -10.01 -0.31
C ASN A 192 3.78 -10.08 0.68
N GLY A 193 3.53 -9.68 1.91
CA GLY A 193 4.48 -9.89 2.98
C GLY A 193 4.67 -11.36 3.35
N PRO A 194 5.69 -11.66 4.18
CA PRO A 194 5.88 -12.98 4.74
C PRO A 194 4.64 -13.47 5.48
N ARG A 195 4.32 -14.77 5.36
CA ARG A 195 3.08 -15.34 5.90
C ARG A 195 3.04 -15.28 7.43
N GLU A 196 4.21 -15.32 8.07
CA GLU A 196 4.38 -15.20 9.51
C GLU A 196 4.01 -13.82 10.07
N LEU A 197 3.85 -12.79 9.21
CA LEU A 197 3.40 -11.46 9.61
C LEU A 197 1.89 -11.27 9.54
N TRP A 198 1.14 -12.32 9.18
CA TRP A 198 -0.32 -12.30 9.22
C TRP A 198 -0.81 -11.89 10.62
N PRO A 199 -1.82 -11.01 10.75
CA PRO A 199 -2.74 -10.54 9.71
C PRO A 199 -2.22 -9.45 8.75
N GLY A 200 -1.05 -8.85 8.99
CA GLY A 200 -0.50 -7.81 8.12
C GLY A 200 -0.10 -8.33 6.74
N VAL A 201 -0.64 -7.72 5.68
CA VAL A 201 -0.47 -8.19 4.30
C VAL A 201 0.60 -7.39 3.56
N SER A 202 0.59 -6.06 3.69
CA SER A 202 1.50 -5.15 2.97
C SER A 202 2.83 -4.93 3.72
N ASN A 203 3.62 -5.99 3.87
CA ASN A 203 4.92 -5.95 4.55
C ASN A 203 6.07 -6.38 3.63
N TYR A 204 6.75 -5.44 2.98
CA TYR A 204 7.79 -5.75 2.00
C TYR A 204 8.81 -4.63 1.84
N VAL A 205 9.90 -4.92 1.14
CA VAL A 205 10.95 -3.95 0.83
C VAL A 205 11.18 -3.92 -0.68
N LEU A 206 11.28 -2.71 -1.23
CA LEU A 206 11.67 -2.46 -2.61
C LEU A 206 13.03 -1.79 -2.66
N GLN A 207 13.81 -2.14 -3.67
CA GLN A 207 15.12 -1.55 -3.92
C GLN A 207 15.04 -0.64 -5.13
N LEU A 208 15.47 0.61 -4.96
CA LEU A 208 15.76 1.52 -6.06
C LEU A 208 17.24 1.39 -6.39
N LEU A 209 17.56 0.90 -7.58
CA LEU A 209 18.93 0.76 -8.05
C LEU A 209 19.49 2.11 -8.50
N SER A 210 20.80 2.28 -8.32
CA SER A 210 21.64 3.34 -8.89
C SER A 210 21.44 3.54 -10.39
N SER A 211 21.83 4.71 -10.88
CA SER A 211 21.68 5.09 -12.28
C SER A 211 22.44 4.18 -13.24
N ASP A 212 23.49 3.47 -12.80
CA ASP A 212 24.20 2.42 -13.56
C ASP A 212 23.60 1.00 -13.40
N GLY A 213 22.67 0.83 -12.45
CA GLY A 213 21.96 -0.42 -12.17
C GLY A 213 22.77 -1.43 -11.37
N THR A 214 23.92 -1.06 -10.82
CA THR A 214 24.88 -2.01 -10.20
C THR A 214 24.71 -2.18 -8.70
N LYS A 215 24.19 -1.16 -8.02
CA LYS A 215 24.02 -1.14 -6.55
C LYS A 215 22.69 -0.50 -6.12
N PRO A 216 22.14 -0.84 -4.95
CA PRO A 216 21.01 -0.11 -4.38
C PRO A 216 21.37 1.33 -4.02
N ALA A 217 20.53 2.28 -4.42
CA ALA A 217 20.61 3.70 -4.08
C ALA A 217 19.66 4.09 -2.93
N LEU A 218 18.53 3.39 -2.79
CA LEU A 218 17.55 3.59 -1.71
C LEU A 218 16.81 2.29 -1.43
N LEU A 219 16.50 2.02 -0.17
CA LEU A 219 15.57 0.98 0.24
C LEU A 219 14.26 1.61 0.72
N MET A 220 13.14 1.09 0.20
CA MET A 220 11.79 1.53 0.54
C MET A 220 11.08 0.41 1.27
N TYR A 221 10.80 0.60 2.56
CA TYR A 221 10.08 -0.37 3.38
C TYR A 221 8.61 0.01 3.46
N PHE A 222 7.75 -0.99 3.27
CA PHE A 222 6.31 -0.89 3.33
C PHE A 222 5.86 -1.77 4.48
N LEU A 223 5.16 -1.19 5.46
CA LEU A 223 4.63 -1.91 6.61
C LEU A 223 3.12 -1.72 6.70
N ASP A 224 2.46 -2.78 7.11
CA ASP A 224 1.03 -2.77 7.33
C ASP A 224 0.71 -2.31 8.76
N SER A 225 0.21 -1.08 8.91
CA SER A 225 -0.11 -0.48 10.21
C SER A 225 -1.43 -0.95 10.83
N GLY A 226 -2.18 -1.83 10.14
CA GLY A 226 -3.42 -2.40 10.65
C GLY A 226 -4.66 -1.54 10.47
N GLY A 227 -5.65 -1.79 11.34
CA GLY A 227 -7.02 -1.27 11.21
C GLY A 227 -7.93 -2.15 10.35
N GLY A 228 -9.19 -1.73 10.22
CA GLY A 228 -10.20 -2.45 9.45
C GLY A 228 -10.61 -3.75 10.12
N THR A 229 -10.14 -4.89 9.60
CA THR A 229 -10.48 -6.21 10.14
C THR A 229 -9.63 -6.65 11.33
N TYR A 230 -8.59 -5.90 11.70
CA TYR A 230 -7.74 -6.17 12.85
C TYR A 230 -7.21 -4.87 13.50
N PRO A 231 -6.60 -4.91 14.70
CA PRO A 231 -6.21 -3.71 15.44
C PRO A 231 -5.24 -2.78 14.69
N GLU A 232 -5.27 -1.49 15.03
CA GLU A 232 -4.40 -0.45 14.45
C GLU A 232 -3.00 -0.49 15.06
N ILE A 233 -2.24 -1.54 14.72
CA ILE A 233 -0.92 -1.82 15.31
C ILE A 233 0.16 -2.15 14.26
N ILE A 234 1.40 -1.78 14.57
CA ILE A 234 2.59 -2.46 14.02
C ILE A 234 3.04 -3.48 15.06
N SER A 235 2.89 -4.76 14.75
CA SER A 235 3.18 -5.86 15.69
C SER A 235 4.66 -6.01 16.00
N TYR A 236 4.96 -6.67 17.13
CA TYR A 236 6.33 -7.08 17.47
C TYR A 236 6.97 -7.95 16.37
N ALA A 237 6.19 -8.83 15.72
CA ALA A 237 6.68 -9.67 14.64
C ALA A 237 7.11 -8.84 13.41
N GLN A 238 6.36 -7.79 13.06
CA GLN A 238 6.75 -6.85 12.00
C GLN A 238 8.00 -6.05 12.37
N ALA A 239 8.10 -5.61 13.64
CA ALA A 239 9.28 -4.92 14.15
C ALA A 239 10.54 -5.79 14.06
N GLN A 240 10.46 -7.04 14.51
CA GLN A 240 11.55 -8.02 14.40
C GLN A 240 11.86 -8.40 12.95
N TRP A 241 10.85 -8.49 12.09
CA TRP A 241 11.07 -8.70 10.66
C TRP A 241 11.83 -7.55 10.03
N PHE A 242 11.45 -6.30 10.30
CA PHE A 242 12.17 -5.13 9.80
C PHE A 242 13.63 -5.15 10.29
N GLU A 243 13.86 -5.40 11.58
CA GLU A 243 15.21 -5.49 12.15
C GLU A 243 16.05 -6.55 11.44
N ASN A 244 15.54 -7.78 11.32
CA ASN A 244 16.25 -8.87 10.67
C ASN A 244 16.48 -8.64 9.18
N GLN A 245 15.48 -8.16 8.45
CA GLN A 245 15.60 -7.87 7.02
C GLN A 245 16.60 -6.74 6.76
N SER A 246 16.53 -5.67 7.54
CA SER A 246 17.42 -4.51 7.38
C SER A 246 18.87 -4.85 7.71
N GLN A 247 19.12 -5.73 8.68
CA GLN A 247 20.47 -6.27 8.92
C GLN A 247 20.94 -7.22 7.81
N LEU A 248 20.05 -8.01 7.22
CA LEU A 248 20.40 -8.91 6.13
C LEU A 248 20.81 -8.17 4.86
N ILE A 249 20.06 -7.14 4.46
CA ILE A 249 20.26 -6.47 3.16
C ILE A 249 21.09 -5.18 3.25
N ASN A 250 21.21 -4.59 4.45
CA ASN A 250 21.96 -3.36 4.69
C ASN A 250 22.65 -3.39 6.08
N PRO A 251 23.55 -4.37 6.33
CA PRO A 251 24.14 -4.62 7.66
C PRO A 251 24.93 -3.44 8.22
N ASN A 252 25.48 -2.60 7.33
CA ASN A 252 26.32 -1.47 7.71
C ASN A 252 25.57 -0.13 7.69
N SER A 253 24.23 -0.14 7.49
CA SER A 253 23.41 1.07 7.39
C SER A 253 23.96 2.10 6.39
N LYS A 254 24.50 1.62 5.26
CA LYS A 254 25.13 2.47 4.23
C LYS A 254 24.16 2.95 3.16
N ILE A 255 23.14 2.14 2.87
CA ILE A 255 22.10 2.50 1.91
C ILE A 255 21.02 3.29 2.67
N PRO A 256 20.60 4.47 2.21
CA PRO A 256 19.50 5.21 2.81
C PRO A 256 18.19 4.42 2.78
N GLU A 257 17.36 4.59 3.80
CA GLU A 257 16.11 3.87 4.00
C GLU A 257 14.97 4.86 4.25
N VAL A 258 13.83 4.64 3.60
CA VAL A 258 12.57 5.36 3.86
C VAL A 258 11.46 4.36 4.11
N ILE A 259 10.54 4.73 5.00
CA ILE A 259 9.49 3.84 5.49
C ILE A 259 8.12 4.41 5.15
N PHE A 260 7.20 3.53 4.74
CA PHE A 260 5.82 3.85 4.40
C PHE A 260 4.89 2.93 5.18
N TRP A 261 3.94 3.51 5.90
CA TRP A 261 2.77 2.82 6.45
C TRP A 261 1.62 3.83 6.59
N HIS A 262 0.40 3.40 6.85
CA HIS A 262 -0.74 4.31 6.78
C HIS A 262 -0.99 5.12 8.06
N ILE A 263 -1.18 4.45 9.20
CA ILE A 263 -1.62 5.09 10.45
C ILE A 263 -0.42 5.67 11.21
N PRO A 264 -0.41 6.95 11.61
CA PRO A 264 0.70 7.54 12.32
C PRO A 264 0.94 6.83 13.64
N SER A 265 2.21 6.66 14.00
CA SER A 265 2.55 6.03 15.27
C SER A 265 2.48 7.02 16.44
N THR A 266 2.63 6.55 17.69
CA THR A 266 2.53 7.44 18.86
C THR A 266 3.63 8.50 18.88
N ALA A 267 4.75 8.27 18.18
CA ALA A 267 5.81 9.25 17.98
C ALA A 267 5.31 10.52 17.25
N TYR A 268 4.34 10.40 16.35
CA TYR A 268 3.73 11.56 15.68
C TYR A 268 2.99 12.44 16.67
N SER A 269 2.22 11.83 17.59
CA SER A 269 1.51 12.56 18.66
C SER A 269 2.47 13.29 19.60
N GLN A 270 3.67 12.75 19.83
CA GLN A 270 4.70 13.37 20.68
C GLN A 270 5.30 14.63 20.07
N VAL A 271 5.47 14.67 18.74
CA VAL A 271 6.08 15.82 18.03
C VAL A 271 5.05 16.73 17.35
N ALA A 272 3.77 16.35 17.36
CA ALA A 272 2.71 17.10 16.72
C ALA A 272 2.75 18.57 17.18
N PRO A 273 2.77 19.53 16.24
CA PRO A 273 2.61 20.94 16.60
C PRO A 273 1.30 21.14 17.39
N LYS A 274 1.27 22.10 18.30
CA LYS A 274 0.05 22.37 19.06
C LYS A 274 -1.06 22.87 18.13
N PRO A 275 -2.33 22.46 18.34
CA PRO A 275 -3.46 22.98 17.57
C PRO A 275 -3.48 24.51 17.58
N ASN A 276 -3.79 25.12 16.44
CA ASN A 276 -3.86 26.58 16.24
C ASN A 276 -2.53 27.34 16.50
N SER A 277 -1.39 26.63 16.57
CA SER A 277 -0.06 27.25 16.68
C SER A 277 0.65 27.28 15.33
N VAL A 278 1.51 28.28 15.13
CA VAL A 278 2.43 28.30 13.98
C VAL A 278 3.38 27.12 14.11
N ILE A 279 3.57 26.35 13.04
CA ILE A 279 4.58 25.29 13.00
C ILE A 279 5.97 25.93 13.17
N ALA A 280 6.60 25.67 14.31
CA ALA A 280 7.94 26.17 14.59
C ALA A 280 8.97 25.36 13.81
N LYS A 281 9.95 26.05 13.21
CA LYS A 281 11.12 25.39 12.62
C LYS A 281 11.80 24.50 13.68
N PRO A 282 12.34 23.33 13.30
CA PRO A 282 12.54 22.84 11.93
C PRO A 282 11.35 22.08 11.31
N CYS A 283 10.21 21.98 11.99
CA CYS A 283 9.01 21.40 11.38
C CYS A 283 8.52 22.29 10.22
N VAL A 284 7.92 21.66 9.20
CA VAL A 284 7.31 22.36 8.07
C VAL A 284 5.94 21.78 7.73
N GLY A 285 5.07 22.62 7.19
CA GLY A 285 3.81 22.25 6.56
C GLY A 285 2.56 22.72 7.29
N SER A 286 1.47 21.99 7.12
CA SER A 286 0.15 22.38 7.59
C SER A 286 -0.26 21.51 8.75
N ILE A 287 -0.57 22.17 9.86
CA ILE A 287 -1.43 21.62 10.89
C ILE A 287 -2.83 22.17 10.62
N ASN A 288 -3.68 21.35 9.99
CA ASN A 288 -5.09 21.69 9.98
C ASN A 288 -5.72 21.36 11.35
N LYS A 289 -6.96 21.75 11.58
CA LYS A 289 -7.60 21.82 12.92
C LYS A 289 -7.89 20.45 13.58
N GLU A 290 -7.12 19.42 13.27
CA GLU A 290 -7.26 18.09 13.85
C GLU A 290 -6.04 17.70 14.70
N SER A 291 -6.28 16.77 15.61
CA SER A 291 -5.24 16.11 16.38
C SER A 291 -4.76 14.87 15.63
N VAL A 292 -3.52 14.47 15.87
CA VAL A 292 -3.00 13.19 15.35
C VAL A 292 -3.84 12.03 15.90
N ALA A 293 -4.32 11.17 15.00
CA ALA A 293 -5.02 9.93 15.31
C ALA A 293 -4.01 8.78 15.22
N SER A 294 -3.26 8.55 16.30
CA SER A 294 -2.17 7.57 16.29
C SER A 294 -2.65 6.14 16.52
N GLN A 295 -1.86 5.19 16.01
CA GLN A 295 -1.97 3.76 16.30
C GLN A 295 -2.15 3.44 17.78
N GLU A 296 -2.85 2.34 18.05
CA GLU A 296 -3.04 1.81 19.41
C GLU A 296 -1.71 1.38 20.05
N ALA A 297 -0.83 0.76 19.25
CA ALA A 297 0.49 0.30 19.67
C ALA A 297 1.44 0.04 18.49
N GLU A 298 2.73 0.21 18.72
CA GLU A 298 3.78 0.05 17.69
C GLU A 298 4.95 -0.86 18.12
N TRP A 299 4.84 -1.51 19.28
CA TRP A 299 5.67 -2.62 19.77
C TRP A 299 7.19 -2.53 19.52
N GLY A 300 7.76 -1.33 19.67
CA GLY A 300 9.20 -1.07 19.60
C GLY A 300 9.76 -0.74 18.21
N ILE A 301 8.93 -0.69 17.15
CA ILE A 301 9.41 -0.36 15.81
C ILE A 301 10.15 0.99 15.77
N MET A 302 9.66 2.01 16.46
CA MET A 302 10.30 3.34 16.43
C MET A 302 11.65 3.38 17.13
N ASP A 303 11.87 2.54 18.15
CA ASP A 303 13.20 2.44 18.77
C ASP A 303 14.19 1.78 17.80
N ILE A 304 13.75 0.75 17.06
CA ILE A 304 14.55 0.09 16.01
C ILE A 304 14.88 1.10 14.89
N LEU A 305 13.90 1.86 14.41
CA LEU A 305 14.08 2.85 13.35
C LEU A 305 15.02 3.98 13.77
N THR A 306 14.84 4.53 14.97
CA THR A 306 15.67 5.65 15.46
C THR A 306 17.10 5.24 15.81
N ALA A 307 17.34 3.97 16.15
CA ALA A 307 18.68 3.43 16.34
C ALA A 307 19.45 3.24 15.01
N ARG A 308 18.76 3.34 13.86
CA ARG A 308 19.31 2.99 12.55
C ARG A 308 19.58 4.25 11.71
N PRO A 309 20.83 4.71 11.56
CA PRO A 309 21.15 6.00 10.95
C PRO A 309 20.87 6.07 9.44
N SER A 310 20.67 4.92 8.78
CA SER A 310 20.23 4.85 7.39
C SER A 310 18.78 5.29 7.19
N VAL A 311 17.93 5.16 8.21
CA VAL A 311 16.51 5.56 8.14
C VAL A 311 16.41 7.08 8.15
N LYS A 312 15.85 7.65 7.07
CA LYS A 312 15.75 9.11 6.89
C LYS A 312 14.38 9.66 7.23
N ALA A 313 13.33 8.95 6.84
CA ALA A 313 11.97 9.41 7.04
C ALA A 313 10.98 8.24 7.11
N VAL A 314 9.91 8.48 7.87
CA VAL A 314 8.68 7.68 7.88
C VAL A 314 7.57 8.54 7.29
N PHE A 315 6.80 7.99 6.36
CA PHE A 315 5.68 8.66 5.71
C PHE A 315 4.36 7.96 6.03
N VAL A 316 3.33 8.75 6.36
CA VAL A 316 2.00 8.28 6.79
C VAL A 316 0.85 9.08 6.16
N GLY A 317 -0.36 8.53 6.19
CA GLY A 317 -1.63 9.14 5.77
C GLY A 317 -2.58 9.33 6.96
N HIS A 318 -3.82 8.86 6.85
CA HIS A 318 -4.85 8.67 7.88
C HIS A 318 -5.49 9.96 8.43
N ASN A 319 -4.67 10.97 8.75
CA ASN A 319 -5.15 12.28 9.15
C ASN A 319 -5.34 13.19 7.93
N HIS A 320 -6.59 13.52 7.59
CA HIS A 320 -6.91 14.12 6.29
C HIS A 320 -6.52 15.60 6.15
N GLY A 321 -6.31 16.24 7.28
CA GLY A 321 -5.86 17.61 7.45
C GLY A 321 -4.38 17.73 7.83
N LEU A 322 -3.60 16.66 7.92
CA LEU A 322 -2.17 16.80 8.25
C LEU A 322 -1.30 16.59 7.01
N ASP A 323 -0.30 17.46 6.85
CA ASP A 323 0.74 17.31 5.82
C ASP A 323 2.12 17.79 6.30
N TRP A 324 2.31 17.89 7.60
CA TRP A 324 3.57 18.38 8.16
C TRP A 324 4.67 17.30 8.16
N CYS A 325 5.91 17.77 8.16
CA CYS A 325 7.10 16.98 8.49
C CYS A 325 7.79 17.59 9.71
N CYS A 326 8.16 16.76 10.69
CA CYS A 326 8.90 17.15 11.89
C CYS A 326 10.06 16.19 12.15
N PRO A 327 11.21 16.67 12.67
CA PRO A 327 12.26 15.76 13.12
C PRO A 327 11.84 15.02 14.38
N TYR A 328 12.25 13.77 14.46
CA TYR A 328 12.11 12.91 15.62
C TYR A 328 13.42 12.14 15.83
N ARG A 329 14.18 12.53 16.85
CA ARG A 329 15.52 11.99 17.13
C ARG A 329 16.43 12.12 15.89
N SER A 330 16.71 11.01 15.20
CA SER A 330 17.63 10.88 14.06
C SER A 330 16.93 10.82 12.69
N LEU A 331 15.60 10.88 12.64
CA LEU A 331 14.80 10.74 11.41
C LEU A 331 13.68 11.80 11.33
N TRP A 332 12.96 11.82 10.22
CA TRP A 332 11.79 12.67 10.00
C TRP A 332 10.48 11.88 10.02
N LEU A 333 9.44 12.49 10.59
CA LEU A 333 8.06 11.99 10.59
C LEU A 333 7.22 12.89 9.70
N CYS A 334 6.54 12.34 8.70
CA CYS A 334 5.91 13.11 7.62
C CYS A 334 4.51 12.59 7.25
N PHE A 335 3.52 13.47 7.24
CA PHE A 335 2.19 13.19 6.66
C PHE A 335 2.16 13.48 5.16
N ALA A 336 1.45 12.68 4.37
CA ALA A 336 1.43 12.73 2.90
C ALA A 336 0.42 13.71 2.27
N ARG A 337 -0.49 14.32 3.04
CA ARG A 337 -1.72 15.03 2.59
C ARG A 337 -2.76 14.07 1.99
N HIS A 338 -4.01 14.27 2.41
CA HIS A 338 -5.19 13.66 1.81
C HIS A 338 -5.36 14.05 0.33
N THR A 339 -5.35 13.06 -0.54
CA THR A 339 -5.47 13.25 -1.99
C THR A 339 -6.92 13.14 -2.47
N GLY A 340 -7.71 12.26 -1.86
CA GLY A 340 -9.08 11.95 -2.30
C GLY A 340 -10.08 13.06 -2.00
N TYR A 341 -11.23 12.99 -2.63
CA TYR A 341 -12.43 13.77 -2.28
C TYR A 341 -13.45 12.96 -1.47
N GLY A 342 -13.26 11.64 -1.34
CA GLY A 342 -13.93 10.84 -0.33
C GLY A 342 -13.30 11.05 1.07
N GLY A 343 -13.86 10.42 2.09
CA GLY A 343 -13.43 10.57 3.47
C GLY A 343 -13.88 11.90 4.09
N TYR A 344 -13.40 12.21 5.28
CA TYR A 344 -13.83 13.40 6.01
C TYR A 344 -13.00 14.66 5.65
N GLY A 345 -13.60 15.82 5.90
CA GLY A 345 -12.91 17.12 5.86
C GLY A 345 -12.97 17.84 4.51
N SER A 346 -12.82 19.16 4.57
CA SER A 346 -12.96 20.07 3.42
C SER A 346 -11.68 20.82 3.05
N TRP A 347 -10.52 20.35 3.52
CA TRP A 347 -9.22 20.96 3.22
C TRP A 347 -8.86 20.83 1.74
N PRO A 348 -8.07 21.75 1.16
CA PRO A 348 -7.61 21.59 -0.22
C PRO A 348 -6.88 20.26 -0.45
N ARG A 349 -7.04 19.63 -1.60
CA ARG A 349 -6.42 18.34 -1.89
C ARG A 349 -5.02 18.49 -2.46
N GLY A 350 -4.23 17.43 -2.34
CA GLY A 350 -2.86 17.41 -2.83
C GLY A 350 -2.17 16.11 -2.55
N ALA A 351 -0.87 16.09 -2.79
CA ALA A 351 -0.03 14.93 -2.57
C ALA A 351 1.37 15.36 -2.15
N ARG A 352 2.01 14.55 -1.31
CA ARG A 352 3.42 14.71 -1.00
C ARG A 352 4.27 14.12 -2.12
N ILE A 353 5.27 14.87 -2.51
CA ILE A 353 6.31 14.43 -3.45
C ILE A 353 7.59 14.19 -2.67
N ILE A 354 8.31 13.14 -3.04
CA ILE A 354 9.66 12.83 -2.59
C ILE A 354 10.57 12.88 -3.80
N GLU A 355 11.70 13.55 -3.68
CA GLU A 355 12.76 13.56 -4.68
C GLU A 355 14.04 13.01 -4.07
N VAL A 356 14.58 11.98 -4.72
CA VAL A 356 15.82 11.30 -4.33
C VAL A 356 16.89 11.66 -5.35
N THR A 357 18.04 12.16 -4.90
CA THR A 357 19.22 12.37 -5.74
C THR A 357 20.29 11.37 -5.33
N GLU A 358 21.03 10.79 -6.29
CA GLU A 358 22.01 9.74 -5.99
C GLU A 358 23.36 10.30 -5.50
N ASN A 359 23.90 11.34 -6.16
CA ASN A 359 25.27 11.80 -5.95
C ASN A 359 25.39 13.34 -6.00
N PRO A 360 25.55 14.04 -4.85
CA PRO A 360 25.46 13.51 -3.49
C PRO A 360 24.03 13.03 -3.16
N PHE A 361 23.91 12.12 -2.20
CA PHE A 361 22.59 11.69 -1.75
C PHE A 361 21.81 12.86 -1.15
N THR A 362 20.62 13.13 -1.68
CA THR A 362 19.66 14.05 -1.06
C THR A 362 18.27 13.46 -1.08
N LEU A 363 17.54 13.65 0.01
CA LEU A 363 16.12 13.31 0.10
C LEU A 363 15.36 14.61 0.34
N LYS A 364 14.59 15.07 -0.65
CA LYS A 364 13.75 16.27 -0.54
C LYS A 364 12.28 15.90 -0.59
N SER A 365 11.44 16.73 0.00
CA SER A 365 10.00 16.55 -0.06
C SER A 365 9.25 17.88 -0.01
N TRP A 366 8.11 17.94 -0.69
CA TRP A 366 7.17 19.06 -0.68
C TRP A 366 5.74 18.54 -0.91
N ILE A 367 4.74 19.39 -0.72
CA ILE A 367 3.35 19.14 -1.10
C ILE A 367 3.07 19.80 -2.44
N ARG A 368 2.46 19.05 -3.38
CA ARG A 368 1.85 19.57 -4.60
C ARG A 368 0.33 19.61 -4.41
N MET A 369 -0.23 20.81 -4.53
CA MET A 369 -1.66 21.05 -4.35
C MET A 369 -2.44 20.85 -5.65
N GLU A 370 -3.74 20.58 -5.52
CA GLU A 370 -4.68 20.44 -6.65
C GLU A 370 -4.81 21.70 -7.52
N ASN A 371 -4.53 22.88 -6.97
CA ASN A 371 -4.49 24.14 -7.72
C ASN A 371 -3.13 24.39 -8.41
N GLY A 372 -2.22 23.41 -8.34
CA GLY A 372 -0.88 23.46 -8.91
C GLY A 372 0.18 24.12 -8.04
N SER A 373 -0.17 24.76 -6.91
CA SER A 373 0.82 25.38 -6.01
C SER A 373 1.64 24.33 -5.25
N THR A 374 2.78 24.75 -4.69
CA THR A 374 3.60 23.91 -3.83
C THR A 374 3.86 24.58 -2.48
N HIS A 375 4.02 23.77 -1.43
CA HIS A 375 4.45 24.24 -0.10
C HIS A 375 5.12 23.12 0.70
N SER A 376 5.49 23.39 1.96
CA SER A 376 6.13 22.42 2.87
C SER A 376 7.46 21.84 2.35
N ASP A 377 8.25 22.62 1.62
CA ASP A 377 9.56 22.16 1.13
C ASP A 377 10.51 21.85 2.31
N VAL A 378 11.13 20.68 2.27
CA VAL A 378 12.06 20.20 3.29
C VAL A 378 13.11 19.26 2.69
N THR A 379 14.34 19.36 3.22
CA THR A 379 15.40 18.36 2.99
C THR A 379 15.46 17.43 4.20
N LEU A 380 15.24 16.14 3.97
CA LEU A 380 15.12 15.08 4.97
C LEU A 380 16.42 14.27 5.16
N SER A 381 17.43 14.53 4.32
CA SER A 381 18.73 13.87 4.38
C SER A 381 19.76 14.58 5.27
N SER A 382 19.40 15.73 5.85
CA SER A 382 20.26 16.58 6.69
C SER A 382 20.40 16.04 8.11
#